data_AF-A0A5B1R091-F1
#
_entry.id   AF-A0A5B1R091-F1
#
_cell.length_a   1.000
_cell.length_b   1.000
_cell.length_c   1.000
_cell.angle_alpha   90.00
_cell.angle_beta   90.00
_cell.angle_gamma   90.00
#
_symmetry.space_group_name_H-M   'P 1'
#
loop_
_entity.id
_entity.type
_entity.pdbx_description
1 polymer ?
#
loop_
_entity_poly.entity_id
_entity_poly.type
_entity_poly.pdbx_seq_one_letter_code
_entity_poly.pdbx_strand_id
1 'polypeptide(L)'
;MTFTFCADLAPIDFSPGADADADATRFELVPDADAPPPHEQHDAARPRASHGKKHDASYIPRPPNAFILFRSSFIRSQQIPDKIEGNHSSLSKIIGIVWKSLPRAERAHWEAQAVQAQAEHRQRYPHWRFR
;
A
#
# COMPACT_ATOMS: atom_id res chain seq x y z
N MET A 1 -31.75 13.75 14.37
CA MET A 1 -31.29 14.15 13.02
C MET A 1 -31.32 12.92 12.14
N THR A 2 -32.41 12.75 11.39
CA THR A 2 -32.60 11.64 10.43
C THR A 2 -32.04 12.08 9.08
N PHE A 3 -31.00 11.40 8.60
CA PHE A 3 -30.44 11.65 7.26
C PHE A 3 -31.12 10.71 6.26
N THR A 4 -31.86 11.29 5.32
CA THR A 4 -32.46 10.59 4.18
C THR A 4 -31.43 10.50 3.06
N PHE A 5 -31.11 9.29 2.61
CA PHE A 5 -30.23 9.02 1.49
C PHE A 5 -31.07 8.68 0.26
N CYS A 6 -31.07 9.55 -0.76
CA CYS A 6 -31.68 9.26 -2.05
C CYS A 6 -30.63 8.65 -2.98
N ALA A 7 -30.78 7.37 -3.32
CA ALA A 7 -30.02 6.72 -4.38
C ALA A 7 -30.77 6.92 -5.70
N ASP A 8 -30.36 7.89 -6.51
CA ASP A 8 -30.77 7.99 -7.91
C ASP A 8 -29.87 7.07 -8.73
N LEU A 9 -30.38 5.88 -9.06
CA LEU A 9 -29.76 4.95 -10.00
C LEU A 9 -30.59 4.98 -11.28
N ALA A 10 -30.13 5.72 -12.28
CA ALA A 10 -30.67 5.59 -13.63
C ALA A 10 -30.16 4.28 -14.28
N PRO A 11 -31.04 3.44 -14.85
CA PRO A 11 -30.61 2.27 -15.60
C PRO A 11 -30.11 2.71 -16.99
N ILE A 12 -28.85 2.41 -17.32
CA ILE A 12 -28.37 2.58 -18.70
C ILE A 12 -28.87 1.38 -19.50
N ASP A 13 -29.97 1.60 -20.21
CA ASP A 13 -30.56 0.70 -21.19
C ASP A 13 -29.61 0.59 -22.41
N PHE A 14 -29.17 -0.62 -22.73
CA PHE A 14 -28.34 -0.90 -23.90
C PHE A 14 -29.23 -1.46 -25.01
N SER A 15 -29.52 -0.62 -26.01
CA SER A 15 -30.29 -1.01 -27.19
C SER A 15 -29.37 -1.09 -28.42
N PRO A 16 -29.21 -2.27 -29.06
CA PRO A 16 -28.34 -2.45 -30.20
C PRO A 16 -29.10 -2.38 -31.55
N GLY A 17 -28.51 -1.67 -32.52
CA GLY A 17 -28.86 -1.72 -33.94
C GLY A 17 -29.85 -0.63 -34.39
N ALA A 18 -29.79 -0.09 -35.59
CA ALA A 18 -28.98 -0.42 -36.75
C ALA A 18 -29.18 0.71 -37.77
N ASP A 19 -28.10 1.28 -38.31
CA ASP A 19 -28.10 1.88 -39.65
C ASP A 19 -26.69 1.63 -40.21
N ALA A 20 -26.60 0.57 -41.00
CA ALA A 20 -25.43 0.24 -41.78
C ALA A 20 -25.50 1.06 -43.08
N ASP A 21 -24.44 1.81 -43.40
CA ASP A 21 -23.95 1.82 -44.78
C ASP A 21 -22.47 2.23 -44.87
N ALA A 22 -21.82 1.58 -45.82
CA ALA A 22 -20.46 1.66 -46.35
C ALA A 22 -19.51 2.78 -45.87
N ASP A 23 -18.32 2.39 -45.40
CA ASP A 23 -17.11 2.37 -46.26
C ASP A 23 -15.91 1.91 -45.43
N ALA A 24 -15.42 0.71 -45.75
CA ALA A 24 -14.14 0.25 -45.26
C ALA A 24 -13.04 1.08 -45.95
N THR A 25 -11.97 1.38 -45.21
CA THR A 25 -10.70 1.93 -45.72
C THR A 25 -10.57 3.46 -45.75
N ARG A 26 -10.67 4.11 -44.59
CA ARG A 26 -9.87 5.34 -44.38
C ARG A 26 -9.44 5.50 -42.92
N PHE A 27 -8.35 4.82 -42.57
CA PHE A 27 -7.52 5.23 -41.45
C PHE A 27 -6.89 6.56 -41.87
N GLU A 28 -7.54 7.67 -41.53
CA GLU A 28 -6.96 9.00 -41.74
C GLU A 28 -5.65 9.08 -40.95
N LEU A 29 -4.54 9.09 -41.68
CA LEU A 29 -3.25 9.54 -41.23
C LEU A 29 -3.40 10.98 -40.74
N VAL A 30 -3.59 11.15 -39.44
CA VAL A 30 -3.42 12.44 -38.78
C VAL A 30 -1.95 12.85 -39.01
N PRO A 31 -1.67 14.01 -39.63
CA PRO A 31 -0.32 14.45 -39.91
C PRO A 31 0.49 14.60 -38.62
N ASP A 32 1.68 14.02 -38.64
CA ASP A 32 2.71 14.01 -37.61
C ASP A 32 3.26 15.43 -37.42
N ALA A 33 2.56 16.27 -36.65
CA ALA A 33 3.01 17.65 -36.38
C ALA A 33 2.54 18.24 -35.05
N ASP A 34 2.03 17.45 -34.11
CA ASP A 34 1.84 17.89 -32.71
C ASP A 34 1.85 16.72 -31.71
N ALA A 35 2.75 15.74 -31.93
CA ALA A 35 3.03 14.75 -30.90
C ALA A 35 3.86 15.43 -29.80
N PRO A 36 3.35 15.52 -28.54
CA PRO A 36 4.19 15.96 -27.44
C PRO A 36 5.37 14.98 -27.33
N PRO A 37 6.60 15.47 -27.07
CA PRO A 37 7.77 14.61 -27.03
C PRO A 37 7.55 13.49 -26.00
N PRO A 38 8.13 12.30 -26.22
CA PRO A 38 8.07 11.25 -25.22
C PRO A 38 8.68 11.81 -23.94
N HIS A 39 7.86 11.93 -22.90
CA HIS A 39 8.34 12.24 -21.56
C HIS A 39 9.26 11.08 -21.14
N GLU A 40 10.55 11.22 -21.44
CA GLU A 40 11.61 10.43 -20.83
C GLU A 40 11.48 10.63 -19.32
N GLN A 41 10.91 9.62 -18.67
CA GLN A 41 10.87 9.54 -17.22
C GLN A 41 12.31 9.32 -16.75
N HIS A 42 13.01 10.42 -16.54
CA HIS A 42 14.23 10.46 -15.77
C HIS A 42 13.89 10.02 -14.33
N ASP A 43 13.92 8.70 -14.09
CA ASP A 43 14.04 8.09 -12.76
C ASP A 43 15.45 8.37 -12.20
N ALA A 44 15.80 9.65 -12.09
CA ALA A 44 16.94 10.09 -11.30
C ALA A 44 16.53 9.96 -9.84
N ALA A 45 16.79 8.78 -9.27
CA ALA A 45 16.66 8.46 -7.86
C ALA A 45 17.52 9.40 -7.00
N ARG A 46 17.01 10.60 -6.72
CA ARG A 46 17.58 11.45 -5.66
C ARG A 46 17.43 10.67 -4.35
N PRO A 47 18.53 10.44 -3.60
CA PRO A 47 18.41 9.83 -2.29
C PRO A 47 17.59 10.78 -1.41
N ARG A 48 16.34 10.37 -1.12
CA ARG A 48 15.49 11.10 -0.19
C ARG A 48 16.19 11.03 1.15
N ALA A 49 16.70 12.16 1.63
CA ALA A 49 17.24 12.28 2.97
C ALA A 49 16.24 11.66 3.95
N SER A 50 16.69 10.67 4.72
CA SER A 50 15.83 10.00 5.69
C SER A 50 15.40 11.05 6.71
N HIS A 51 14.13 11.43 6.65
CA HIS A 51 13.56 12.43 7.55
C HIS A 51 13.25 11.76 8.90
N GLY A 52 14.29 11.19 9.52
CA GLY A 52 14.23 10.62 10.86
C GLY A 52 14.10 11.76 11.84
N LYS A 53 12.86 12.09 12.24
CA LYS A 53 12.64 12.98 13.38
C LYS A 53 13.35 12.36 14.59
N LYS A 54 14.27 13.10 15.19
CA LYS A 54 14.85 12.74 16.48
C LYS A 54 13.71 12.83 17.51
N HIS A 55 13.38 11.71 18.14
CA HIS A 55 12.35 11.67 19.16
C HIS A 55 12.94 12.08 20.51
N ASP A 56 12.20 12.85 21.30
CA ASP A 56 12.58 13.18 22.68
C ASP A 56 12.62 11.92 23.56
N ALA A 57 13.37 11.96 24.66
CA ALA A 57 13.49 10.83 25.58
C ALA A 57 12.13 10.38 26.18
N SER A 58 11.14 11.26 26.20
CA SER A 58 9.77 10.97 26.67
C SER A 58 8.86 10.36 25.60
N TYR A 59 9.36 10.12 24.38
CA TYR A 59 8.57 9.53 23.31
C TYR A 59 8.26 8.05 23.59
N ILE A 60 6.98 7.74 23.70
CA ILE A 60 6.49 6.37 23.83
C ILE A 60 6.18 5.85 22.43
N PRO A 61 6.88 4.79 21.97
CA PRO A 61 6.67 4.21 20.65
C PRO A 61 5.29 3.56 20.55
N ARG A 62 4.77 3.47 19.33
CA ARG A 62 3.49 2.82 19.07
C ARG A 62 3.57 1.33 19.39
N PRO A 63 2.48 0.70 19.87
CA PRO A 63 2.43 -0.75 19.97
C PRO A 63 2.60 -1.39 18.58
N PRO A 64 3.36 -2.48 18.46
CA PRO A 64 3.56 -3.16 17.18
C PRO A 64 2.27 -3.82 16.71
N ASN A 65 1.98 -3.70 15.41
CA ASN A 65 0.89 -4.45 14.78
C ASN A 65 1.38 -5.86 14.36
N ALA A 66 0.46 -6.69 13.85
CA ALA A 66 0.76 -8.06 13.44
C ALA A 66 1.89 -8.16 12.41
N PHE A 67 1.87 -7.28 11.41
CA PHE A 67 2.91 -7.23 10.38
C PHE A 67 4.28 -6.82 10.93
N ILE A 68 4.34 -5.89 11.89
CA ILE A 68 5.60 -5.46 12.52
C ILE A 68 6.20 -6.59 13.36
N LEU A 69 5.37 -7.37 14.05
CA LEU A 69 5.81 -8.57 14.78
C LEU A 69 6.38 -9.61 13.81
N PHE A 70 5.64 -9.93 12.75
CA PHE A 70 6.07 -10.88 11.72
C PHE A 70 7.35 -10.44 11.01
N ARG A 71 7.46 -9.17 10.61
CA ARG A 71 8.69 -8.64 9.99
C ARG A 71 9.88 -8.79 10.93
N SER A 72 9.70 -8.47 12.21
CA SER A 72 10.77 -8.59 13.21
C SER A 72 11.21 -10.03 13.41
N SER A 73 10.26 -10.99 13.45
CA SER A 73 10.60 -12.41 13.54
C SER A 73 11.31 -12.91 12.30
N PHE A 74 10.85 -12.52 11.11
CA PHE A 74 11.43 -12.90 9.81
C PHE A 74 12.86 -12.39 9.63
N ILE A 75 13.12 -11.16 10.10
CA ILE A 75 14.48 -10.60 10.11
C ILE A 75 15.37 -11.35 11.11
N ARG A 76 14.87 -11.59 12.33
CA ARG A 76 15.63 -12.30 13.37
C ARG A 76 15.94 -13.75 13.00
N SER A 77 15.06 -14.41 12.25
CA SER A 77 15.26 -15.80 11.82
C SER A 77 16.28 -15.98 10.69
N GLN A 78 17.00 -14.93 10.28
CA GLN A 78 18.13 -14.99 9.33
C GLN A 78 17.83 -15.72 8.01
N GLN A 79 16.63 -15.58 7.45
CA GLN A 79 16.38 -15.93 6.03
C GLN A 79 16.96 -14.89 5.06
N ILE A 80 17.91 -14.08 5.51
CA ILE A 80 18.46 -12.94 4.78
C ILE A 80 19.98 -12.99 4.96
N PRO A 81 20.76 -13.14 3.88
CA PRO A 81 22.21 -13.03 3.97
C PRO A 81 22.61 -11.62 4.41
N ASP A 82 23.62 -11.49 5.28
CA ASP A 82 24.13 -10.24 5.89
C ASP A 82 24.29 -9.08 4.89
N LYS A 83 24.52 -9.41 3.61
CA LYS A 83 24.65 -8.44 2.51
C LYS A 83 23.38 -7.60 2.23
N ILE A 84 22.20 -8.03 2.69
CA ILE A 84 20.91 -7.35 2.45
C ILE A 84 20.48 -6.47 3.64
N GLU A 85 21.18 -6.52 4.79
CA GLU A 85 20.84 -5.71 5.97
C GLU A 85 20.76 -4.20 5.65
N GLY A 86 21.56 -3.73 4.69
CA GLY A 86 21.55 -2.33 4.25
C GLY A 86 20.31 -1.88 3.46
N ASN A 87 19.50 -2.79 2.90
CA ASN A 87 18.33 -2.44 2.06
C ASN A 87 17.00 -2.84 2.69
N HIS A 88 16.68 -2.23 3.84
CA HIS A 88 15.39 -2.41 4.53
C HIS A 88 14.17 -2.07 3.65
N SER A 89 14.31 -1.23 2.62
CA SER A 89 13.24 -0.90 1.67
C SER A 89 12.85 -2.10 0.82
N SER A 90 13.81 -2.73 0.14
CA SER A 90 13.55 -3.92 -0.68
C SER A 90 13.04 -5.08 0.17
N LEU A 91 13.61 -5.26 1.35
CA LEU A 91 13.18 -6.31 2.26
C LEU A 91 11.71 -6.13 2.69
N SER A 92 11.30 -4.91 3.02
CA SER A 92 9.93 -4.65 3.44
C SER A 92 8.92 -4.89 2.30
N LYS A 93 9.32 -4.68 1.04
CA LYS A 93 8.51 -5.05 -0.13
C LYS A 93 8.33 -6.55 -0.24
N ILE A 94 9.42 -7.32 -0.12
CA ILE A 94 9.39 -8.80 -0.19
C ILE A 94 8.53 -9.37 0.95
N ILE A 95 8.78 -8.94 2.19
CA ILE A 95 8.01 -9.39 3.35
C ILE A 95 6.54 -9.00 3.22
N GLY A 96 6.23 -7.85 2.62
CA GLY A 96 4.86 -7.44 2.31
C GLY A 96 4.14 -8.40 1.36
N ILE A 97 4.85 -9.00 0.40
CA ILE A 97 4.31 -10.03 -0.48
C ILE A 97 4.10 -11.33 0.30
N VAL A 98 5.11 -11.77 1.05
CA VAL A 98 5.04 -12.99 1.87
C VAL A 98 3.86 -12.93 2.86
N TRP A 99 3.70 -11.79 3.54
CA TRP A 99 2.59 -11.56 4.47
C TRP A 99 1.21 -11.70 3.81
N LYS A 100 1.07 -11.24 2.56
CA LYS A 100 -0.18 -11.40 1.80
C LYS A 100 -0.42 -12.85 1.39
N SER A 101 0.64 -13.62 1.11
CA SER A 101 0.55 -15.04 0.76
C SER A 101 0.46 -15.98 1.97
N LEU A 102 0.62 -15.49 3.21
CA LEU A 102 0.55 -16.33 4.40
C LEU A 102 -0.86 -16.95 4.58
N PRO A 103 -0.94 -18.22 5.05
CA PRO A 103 -2.19 -18.83 5.44
C PRO A 103 -2.91 -18.00 6.51
N ARG A 104 -4.24 -18.02 6.47
CA ARG A 104 -5.07 -17.31 7.45
C ARG A 104 -4.78 -17.72 8.90
N ALA A 105 -4.47 -19.00 9.13
CA ALA A 105 -4.13 -19.52 10.45
C ALA A 105 -2.86 -18.85 11.03
N GLU A 106 -1.80 -18.73 10.23
CA GLU A 106 -0.57 -18.07 10.66
C GLU A 106 -0.78 -16.57 10.84
N ARG A 107 -1.52 -15.92 9.95
CA ARG A 107 -1.88 -14.51 10.11
C ARG A 107 -2.66 -14.26 11.41
N ALA A 108 -3.59 -15.14 11.74
CA ALA A 108 -4.37 -15.05 12.98
C ALA A 108 -3.50 -15.16 14.24
N HIS A 109 -2.44 -15.97 14.21
CA HIS A 109 -1.46 -16.04 15.31
C HIS A 109 -0.81 -14.67 15.57
N TRP A 110 -0.32 -14.01 14.51
CA TRP A 110 0.30 -12.69 14.62
C TRP A 110 -0.70 -11.59 14.99
N GLU A 111 -1.94 -11.68 14.51
CA GLU A 111 -3.03 -10.78 14.89
C GLU A 111 -3.36 -10.90 16.37
N ALA A 112 -3.44 -12.11 16.92
CA ALA A 112 -3.64 -12.34 18.35
C ALA A 112 -2.52 -11.74 19.20
N GLN A 113 -1.26 -11.92 18.79
CA GLN A 113 -0.11 -11.31 19.46
C GLN A 113 -0.14 -9.78 19.40
N ALA A 114 -0.58 -9.20 18.28
CA ALA A 114 -0.72 -7.75 18.15
C ALA A 114 -1.81 -7.18 19.06
N VAL A 115 -2.93 -7.90 19.22
CA VAL A 115 -3.98 -7.54 20.18
C VAL A 115 -3.43 -7.55 21.61
N GLN A 116 -2.67 -8.58 21.96
CA GLN A 116 -2.03 -8.67 23.27
C GLN A 116 -1.05 -7.50 23.50
N ALA A 117 -0.15 -7.24 22.55
CA ALA A 117 0.80 -6.13 22.65
C ALA A 117 0.11 -4.76 22.77
N GLN A 118 -1.02 -4.56 22.07
CA GLN A 118 -1.82 -3.35 22.20
C GLN A 118 -2.49 -3.24 23.57
N ALA A 119 -2.98 -4.36 24.13
CA ALA A 119 -3.57 -4.39 25.45
C ALA A 119 -2.52 -4.09 26.54
N GLU A 120 -1.35 -4.72 26.47
CA GLU A 120 -0.22 -4.46 27.38
C GLU A 120 0.24 -3.00 27.30
N HIS A 121 0.33 -2.44 26.09
CA HIS A 121 0.68 -1.04 25.90
C HIS A 121 -0.36 -0.11 26.54
N ARG A 122 -1.65 -0.41 26.40
CA ARG A 122 -2.75 0.37 27.01
C ARG A 122 -2.72 0.31 28.54
N GLN A 123 -2.37 -0.85 29.10
CA GLN A 123 -2.21 -1.03 30.55
C GLN A 123 -0.98 -0.26 31.08
N ARG A 124 0.14 -0.35 30.37
CA ARG A 124 1.40 0.32 30.76
C ARG A 124 1.33 1.83 30.60
N TYR A 125 0.62 2.30 29.57
CA TYR A 125 0.51 3.72 29.24
C TYR A 125 -0.95 4.15 29.08
N PRO A 126 -1.72 4.26 30.19
CA PRO A 126 -3.15 4.55 30.15
C PRO A 126 -3.48 5.94 29.58
N HIS A 127 -2.56 6.91 29.72
CA HIS A 127 -2.71 8.27 29.20
C HIS A 127 -2.05 8.47 27.84
N TRP A 128 -1.48 7.42 27.24
CA TRP A 128 -0.85 7.54 25.94
C TRP A 128 -1.89 7.69 24.84
N ARG A 129 -1.66 8.66 23.96
CA ARG A 129 -2.45 8.89 22.76
C ARG A 129 -1.52 9.11 21.58
N PHE A 130 -1.92 8.59 20.43
CA PHE A 130 -1.24 8.90 19.17
C PHE A 130 -1.31 10.42 18.92
N ARG A 131 -0.15 11.01 18.62
CA ARG A 131 0.03 12.41 18.28
C ARG A 131 0.44 12.53 16.83
#